data_AF-A0A947SEU3-F1
#
_entry.id   AF-A0A947SEU3-F1
#
_cell.length_a   1.000
_cell.length_b   1.000
_cell.length_c   1.000
_cell.angle_alpha   90.00
_cell.angle_beta   90.00
_cell.angle_gamma   90.00
#
_symmetry.space_group_name_H-M   'P 1'
#
loop_
_entity.id
_entity.type
_entity.pdbx_description
1 polymer ?
#
loop_
_entity_poly.entity_id
_entity_poly.type
_entity_poly.pdbx_seq_one_letter_code
_entity_poly.pdbx_strand_id
1 'polypeptide(L)'
;MLAEEDRDGKRCHIGTHAAKLLFSHAENERNRTMFRALVLAAILLSLSTLSALSEDRPELIIYTYDAFAAEWGPGPQLKAGFEAECGCTVRFVATDSSIGALRRVQLEGDTTSADIVLGLDTAIAGEARATGLFAAHGLDTSGLDLPIDWQDAEFVPVDYGYFAFVYDRTKLENPPQSFTELIARDDISILVQHPRSA
;
A
#
# COMPACT_ATOMS: atom_id res chain seq x y z
N MET A 1 -76.22 -52.19 -45.50
CA MET A 1 -76.51 -52.39 -46.93
C MET A 1 -75.21 -52.83 -47.58
N LEU A 2 -75.27 -53.67 -48.62
CA LEU A 2 -74.12 -54.11 -49.46
C LEU A 2 -73.54 -52.88 -50.21
N ALA A 3 -72.34 -52.85 -50.82
CA ALA A 3 -71.26 -53.81 -51.13
C ALA A 3 -69.93 -53.00 -51.31
N GLU A 4 -68.71 -53.41 -51.68
CA GLU A 4 -67.94 -54.66 -52.00
C GLU A 4 -66.43 -54.26 -51.78
N GLU A 5 -65.31 -54.96 -52.02
CA GLU A 5 -64.88 -56.29 -52.52
C GLU A 5 -63.66 -56.76 -51.67
N ASP A 6 -62.78 -57.63 -52.17
CA ASP A 6 -61.62 -58.21 -51.46
C ASP A 6 -60.33 -58.15 -52.29
N ARG A 7 -59.23 -57.64 -51.68
CA ARG A 7 -57.98 -58.43 -51.54
C ARG A 7 -56.82 -57.79 -50.75
N ASP A 8 -56.19 -58.70 -49.99
CA ASP A 8 -54.76 -58.79 -49.63
C ASP A 8 -54.16 -57.92 -48.49
N GLY A 9 -53.11 -58.45 -47.84
CA GLY A 9 -51.95 -57.61 -47.52
C GLY A 9 -51.36 -57.59 -46.10
N LYS A 10 -52.07 -57.99 -45.02
CA LYS A 10 -51.58 -58.12 -43.61
C LYS A 10 -50.34 -57.28 -43.17
N ARG A 11 -50.53 -56.20 -42.39
CA ARG A 11 -49.73 -55.99 -41.17
C ARG A 11 -50.36 -55.04 -40.15
N CYS A 12 -50.10 -55.30 -38.86
CA CYS A 12 -50.50 -54.45 -37.74
C CYS A 12 -49.38 -53.46 -37.38
N HIS A 13 -49.72 -52.21 -37.07
CA HIS A 13 -48.80 -51.21 -36.54
C HIS A 13 -49.37 -50.56 -35.27
N ILE A 14 -48.64 -50.69 -34.16
CA ILE A 14 -48.92 -49.99 -32.89
C ILE A 14 -48.41 -48.55 -33.04
N GLY A 15 -49.26 -47.55 -32.77
CA GLY A 15 -49.02 -46.18 -33.22
C GLY A 15 -49.18 -45.05 -32.19
N THR A 16 -48.31 -44.04 -32.34
CA THR A 16 -48.57 -42.60 -32.16
C THR A 16 -48.75 -42.03 -30.74
N HIS A 17 -49.21 -42.76 -29.71
CA HIS A 17 -49.46 -42.12 -28.40
C HIS A 17 -48.21 -41.86 -27.55
N ALA A 18 -47.25 -42.80 -27.46
CA ALA A 18 -46.08 -42.65 -26.59
C ALA A 18 -45.15 -41.50 -27.01
N ALA A 19 -45.00 -41.25 -28.32
CA ALA A 19 -44.07 -40.26 -28.85
C ALA A 19 -44.41 -38.81 -28.45
N LYS A 20 -45.71 -38.46 -28.35
CA LYS A 20 -46.14 -37.08 -28.02
C LYS A 20 -45.79 -36.66 -26.58
N LEU A 21 -45.83 -37.58 -25.63
CA LEU A 21 -45.50 -37.29 -24.23
C LEU A 21 -44.00 -37.03 -24.03
N LEU A 22 -43.15 -37.82 -24.69
CA LEU A 22 -41.69 -37.68 -24.59
C LEU A 22 -41.19 -36.36 -25.21
N PHE A 23 -41.74 -35.95 -26.35
CA PHE A 23 -41.41 -34.65 -26.96
C PHE A 23 -41.77 -33.48 -26.05
N SER A 24 -43.00 -33.45 -25.52
CA SER A 24 -43.47 -32.37 -24.64
C SER A 24 -42.60 -32.21 -23.37
N HIS A 25 -42.15 -33.33 -22.78
CA HIS A 25 -41.25 -33.28 -21.62
C HIS A 25 -39.86 -32.71 -21.98
N ALA A 26 -39.29 -33.12 -23.12
CA ALA A 26 -37.98 -32.65 -23.57
C ALA A 26 -37.96 -31.14 -23.88
N GLU A 27 -39.05 -30.59 -24.43
CA GLU A 27 -39.14 -29.15 -24.71
C GLU A 27 -39.30 -28.31 -23.43
N ASN A 28 -40.04 -28.82 -22.43
CA ASN A 28 -40.18 -28.14 -21.15
C ASN A 28 -38.85 -28.10 -20.38
N GLU A 29 -38.10 -29.21 -20.34
CA GLU A 29 -36.76 -29.26 -19.74
C GLU A 29 -35.76 -28.32 -20.45
N ARG A 30 -35.81 -28.25 -21.79
CA ARG A 30 -34.98 -27.35 -22.60
C ARG A 30 -35.28 -25.87 -22.32
N ASN A 31 -36.54 -25.48 -22.22
CA ASN A 31 -36.91 -24.10 -21.89
C ASN A 31 -36.52 -23.74 -20.44
N ARG A 32 -36.67 -24.66 -19.47
CA ARG A 32 -36.29 -24.42 -18.07
C ARG A 32 -34.78 -24.27 -17.88
N THR A 33 -33.97 -25.03 -18.62
CA THR A 33 -32.51 -24.89 -18.63
C THR A 33 -32.06 -23.61 -19.33
N MET A 34 -32.66 -23.28 -20.48
CA MET A 34 -32.36 -22.03 -21.21
C MET A 34 -32.71 -20.77 -20.40
N PHE A 35 -33.85 -20.75 -19.70
CA PHE A 35 -34.24 -19.63 -18.85
C PHE A 35 -33.32 -19.47 -17.62
N ARG A 36 -32.87 -20.60 -17.02
CA ARG A 36 -31.85 -20.58 -15.95
C ARG A 36 -30.51 -20.05 -16.43
N ALA A 37 -30.07 -20.44 -17.63
CA ALA A 37 -28.85 -19.92 -18.24
C ALA A 37 -28.93 -18.42 -18.51
N LEU A 38 -30.08 -17.92 -18.99
CA LEU A 38 -30.32 -16.48 -19.18
C LEU A 38 -30.27 -15.69 -17.87
N VAL A 39 -30.87 -16.20 -16.79
CA VAL A 39 -30.81 -15.54 -15.46
C VAL A 39 -29.39 -15.55 -14.90
N LEU A 40 -28.65 -16.65 -15.02
CA LEU A 40 -27.24 -16.72 -14.61
C LEU A 40 -26.36 -15.75 -15.41
N ALA A 41 -26.55 -15.66 -16.73
CA ALA A 41 -25.84 -14.72 -17.58
C ALA A 41 -26.14 -13.25 -17.21
N ALA A 42 -27.40 -12.93 -16.90
CA ALA A 42 -27.78 -11.58 -16.46
C ALA A 42 -27.12 -11.17 -15.13
N ILE A 43 -27.01 -12.11 -14.17
CA ILE A 43 -26.34 -11.87 -12.88
C ILE A 43 -24.82 -11.70 -13.04
N LEU A 44 -24.19 -12.46 -13.94
CA LEU A 44 -22.77 -12.30 -14.27
C LEU A 44 -22.49 -10.96 -14.98
N LEU A 45 -23.44 -10.48 -15.80
CA LEU A 45 -23.32 -9.21 -16.51
C LEU A 45 -23.61 -7.98 -15.61
N SER A 46 -24.39 -8.13 -14.53
CA SER A 46 -24.59 -7.05 -13.56
C SER A 46 -23.48 -6.92 -12.51
N LEU A 47 -22.57 -7.90 -12.40
CA LEU A 47 -21.41 -7.84 -11.50
C LEU A 47 -20.17 -7.18 -12.15
N SER A 48 -20.18 -6.97 -13.46
CA SER A 48 -19.04 -6.45 -14.23
C SER A 48 -19.04 -4.92 -14.40
N THR A 49 -20.05 -4.22 -13.88
CA THR A 49 -20.13 -2.74 -13.90
C THR A 49 -19.56 -2.08 -12.65
N LEU A 50 -19.03 -2.83 -11.68
CA LEU A 50 -18.21 -2.30 -10.60
C LEU A 50 -16.79 -1.97 -11.11
N SER A 51 -16.72 -1.06 -12.08
CA SER A 51 -15.47 -0.37 -12.41
C SER A 51 -14.98 0.30 -11.15
N ALA A 52 -13.83 -0.14 -10.63
CA ALA A 52 -13.16 0.59 -9.57
C ALA A 52 -12.93 2.02 -10.08
N LEU A 53 -13.47 3.01 -9.39
CA LEU A 53 -13.07 4.39 -9.58
C LEU A 53 -11.63 4.48 -9.07
N SER A 54 -10.69 4.25 -9.98
CA SER A 54 -9.30 4.67 -9.82
C SER A 54 -9.33 6.19 -9.82
N GLU A 55 -9.56 6.73 -8.63
CA GLU A 55 -9.54 8.15 -8.37
C GLU A 55 -8.11 8.63 -8.65
N ASP A 56 -7.93 9.29 -9.78
CA ASP A 56 -6.63 9.63 -10.40
C ASP A 56 -5.98 10.80 -9.65
N ARG A 57 -5.75 10.59 -8.35
CA ARG A 57 -5.18 11.55 -7.42
C ARG A 57 -3.67 11.62 -7.64
N PRO A 58 -3.06 12.82 -7.52
CA PRO A 58 -1.61 12.93 -7.52
C PRO A 58 -1.01 12.09 -6.38
N GLU A 59 0.09 11.40 -6.67
CA GLU A 59 0.87 10.65 -5.69
C GLU A 59 2.03 11.52 -5.20
N LEU A 60 2.11 11.73 -3.89
CA LEU A 60 3.21 12.40 -3.19
C LEU A 60 4.19 11.33 -2.70
N ILE A 61 5.40 11.33 -3.24
CA ILE A 61 6.38 10.26 -3.05
C ILE A 61 7.46 10.75 -2.09
N ILE A 62 7.52 10.11 -0.92
CA ILE A 62 8.38 10.53 0.19
C ILE A 62 9.44 9.46 0.44
N TYR A 63 10.71 9.78 0.19
CA TYR A 63 11.82 8.87 0.49
C TYR A 63 12.22 9.04 1.96
N THR A 64 12.30 7.95 2.71
CA THR A 64 12.52 7.97 4.16
C THR A 64 13.12 6.66 4.66
N TYR A 65 13.62 6.66 5.89
CA TYR A 65 14.15 5.47 6.56
C TYR A 65 13.07 4.43 6.91
N ASP A 66 13.46 3.16 6.99
CA ASP A 66 12.57 2.01 7.18
C ASP A 66 11.66 2.11 8.42
N ALA A 67 12.22 2.50 9.57
CA ALA A 67 11.48 2.66 10.83
C ALA A 67 10.42 3.76 10.79
N PHE A 68 10.53 4.74 9.89
CA PHE A 68 9.47 5.73 9.67
C PHE A 68 8.29 5.13 8.87
N ALA A 69 8.63 4.39 7.80
CA ALA A 69 7.67 3.84 6.85
C ALA A 69 7.00 2.53 7.31
N ALA A 70 7.57 1.84 8.31
CA ALA A 70 7.08 0.57 8.82
C ALA A 70 5.65 0.62 9.37
N GLU A 71 4.95 -0.52 9.38
CA GLU A 71 3.57 -0.67 9.90
C GLU A 71 3.43 -0.29 11.40
N TRP A 72 4.53 -0.38 12.15
CA TRP A 72 4.63 0.01 13.56
C TRP A 72 5.18 1.43 13.77
N GLY A 73 5.60 2.10 12.70
CA GLY A 73 6.14 3.45 12.70
C GLY A 73 5.07 4.55 12.64
N PRO A 74 5.49 5.84 12.54
CA PRO A 74 4.57 6.96 12.39
C PRO A 74 3.91 7.04 11.00
N GLY A 75 4.58 6.54 9.96
CA GLY A 75 4.18 6.67 8.55
C GLY A 75 2.72 6.30 8.26
N PRO A 76 2.21 5.12 8.66
CA PRO A 76 0.82 4.72 8.39
C PRO A 76 -0.23 5.70 8.92
N GLN A 77 -0.01 6.30 10.09
CA GLN A 77 -0.94 7.24 10.71
C GLN A 77 -0.84 8.62 10.05
N LEU A 78 0.38 9.09 9.76
CA LEU A 78 0.61 10.36 9.05
C LEU A 78 0.06 10.33 7.62
N LYS A 79 0.23 9.21 6.91
CA LYS A 79 -0.41 8.96 5.59
C LYS A 79 -1.92 9.08 5.69
N ALA A 80 -2.55 8.35 6.61
CA ALA A 80 -4.01 8.35 6.76
C ALA A 80 -4.58 9.73 7.13
N GLY A 81 -3.86 10.51 7.95
CA GLY A 81 -4.22 11.89 8.26
C GLY A 81 -4.10 12.82 7.06
N PHE A 82 -2.94 12.84 6.39
CA PHE A 82 -2.69 13.75 5.27
C PHE A 82 -3.56 13.44 4.05
N GLU A 83 -3.79 12.15 3.74
CA GLU A 83 -4.68 11.72 2.64
C GLU A 83 -6.14 12.10 2.83
N ALA A 84 -6.58 12.41 4.06
CA ALA A 84 -7.92 12.92 4.32
C ALA A 84 -8.10 14.41 3.95
N GLU A 85 -6.99 15.14 3.77
CA GLU A 85 -6.99 16.60 3.54
C GLU A 85 -6.40 17.00 2.18
N CYS A 86 -5.34 16.35 1.71
CA CYS A 86 -4.59 16.77 0.52
C CYS A 86 -5.28 16.51 -0.83
N GLY A 87 -6.32 15.66 -0.88
CA GLY A 87 -6.89 15.18 -2.15
C GLY A 87 -5.90 14.34 -2.99
N CYS A 88 -4.83 13.87 -2.37
CA CYS A 88 -3.70 13.16 -2.95
C CYS A 88 -3.65 11.68 -2.50
N THR A 89 -2.61 10.97 -2.89
CA THR A 89 -2.15 9.76 -2.18
C THR A 89 -0.71 9.94 -1.73
N VAL A 90 -0.31 9.34 -0.61
CA VAL A 90 1.05 9.41 -0.07
C VAL A 90 1.72 8.05 -0.18
N ARG A 91 2.89 7.99 -0.82
CA ARG A 91 3.75 6.79 -0.87
C ARG A 91 5.07 7.06 -0.17
N PHE A 92 5.22 6.50 1.02
CA PHE A 92 6.53 6.33 1.64
C PHE A 92 7.33 5.26 0.87
N VAL A 93 8.56 5.59 0.52
CA VAL A 93 9.52 4.67 -0.11
C VAL A 93 10.68 4.49 0.87
N ALA A 94 10.71 3.33 1.52
CA ALA A 94 11.72 3.01 2.51
C ALA A 94 13.11 2.82 1.90
N THR A 95 14.12 3.33 2.60
CA THR A 95 15.55 3.01 2.42
C THR A 95 16.18 2.64 3.76
N ASP A 96 17.30 1.92 3.72
CA ASP A 96 17.97 1.35 4.90
C ASP A 96 18.36 2.37 6.00
N SER A 97 18.52 3.65 5.66
CA SER A 97 18.58 4.77 6.62
C SER A 97 18.27 6.12 5.94
N SER A 98 18.26 7.23 6.68
CA SER A 98 18.12 8.59 6.14
C SER A 98 19.30 8.99 5.25
N ILE A 99 20.52 8.56 5.61
CA ILE A 99 21.68 8.67 4.72
C ILE A 99 21.42 7.86 3.44
N GLY A 100 20.83 6.67 3.55
CA GLY A 100 20.39 5.87 2.39
C GLY A 100 19.47 6.64 1.44
N ALA A 101 18.49 7.38 1.97
CA ALA A 101 17.58 8.20 1.20
C ALA A 101 18.31 9.33 0.43
N LEU A 102 19.20 10.06 1.11
CA LEU A 102 20.03 11.10 0.48
C LEU A 102 20.95 10.53 -0.61
N ARG A 103 21.63 9.40 -0.34
CA ARG A 103 22.51 8.74 -1.32
C ARG A 103 21.73 8.26 -2.54
N ARG A 104 20.49 7.82 -2.36
CA ARG A 104 19.61 7.43 -3.46
C ARG A 104 19.26 8.62 -4.35
N VAL A 105 18.82 9.74 -3.77
CA VAL A 105 18.51 10.96 -4.53
C VAL A 105 19.75 11.53 -5.24
N GLN A 106 20.94 11.45 -4.62
CA GLN A 106 22.21 11.80 -5.27
C GLN A 106 22.56 10.91 -6.48
N LEU A 107 22.12 9.65 -6.51
CA LEU A 107 22.35 8.72 -7.62
C LEU A 107 21.30 8.83 -8.73
N GLU A 108 20.06 9.19 -8.38
CA GLU A 108 18.96 9.39 -9.34
C GLU A 108 18.99 10.79 -9.98
N GLY A 109 19.44 11.82 -9.25
CA GLY A 109 19.55 13.21 -9.74
C GLY A 109 18.23 13.73 -10.32
N ASP A 110 18.31 14.37 -11.50
CA ASP A 110 17.15 14.87 -12.28
C ASP A 110 16.11 13.78 -12.65
N THR A 111 16.42 12.49 -12.44
CA THR A 111 15.49 11.37 -12.67
C THR A 111 14.88 10.80 -11.40
N THR A 112 15.14 11.41 -10.24
CA THR A 112 14.52 10.97 -8.98
C THR A 112 13.00 11.08 -9.03
N SER A 113 12.34 10.13 -8.37
CA SER A 113 10.89 10.14 -8.17
C SER A 113 10.53 10.51 -6.74
N ALA A 114 11.38 11.26 -6.03
CA ALA A 114 11.12 11.76 -4.69
C ALA A 114 10.66 13.22 -4.75
N ASP A 115 9.45 13.51 -4.28
CA ASP A 115 8.98 14.88 -4.05
C ASP A 115 9.52 15.44 -2.73
N ILE A 116 9.75 14.56 -1.76
CA ILE A 116 10.26 14.88 -0.42
C ILE A 116 11.28 13.82 0.01
N VAL A 117 12.38 14.25 0.64
CA VAL A 117 13.25 13.38 1.45
C VAL A 117 13.02 13.71 2.91
N LEU A 118 12.56 12.72 3.69
CA LEU A 118 12.21 12.86 5.10
C LEU A 118 13.23 12.14 5.99
N GLY A 119 13.49 12.71 7.17
CA GLY A 119 14.42 12.13 8.16
C GLY A 119 15.88 12.58 8.03
N LEU A 120 16.18 13.57 7.17
CA LEU A 120 17.52 14.17 7.12
C LEU A 120 17.78 15.01 8.38
N ASP A 121 18.87 14.72 9.08
CA ASP A 121 19.25 15.41 10.32
C ASP A 121 20.17 16.62 10.08
N THR A 122 20.47 17.35 11.17
CA THR A 122 21.35 18.53 11.12
C THR A 122 22.83 18.20 10.83
N ALA A 123 23.25 16.94 10.96
CA ALA A 123 24.61 16.51 10.61
C ALA A 123 24.76 16.28 9.09
N ILE A 124 23.69 15.85 8.40
CA ILE A 124 23.70 15.59 6.95
C ILE A 124 23.04 16.68 6.09
N ALA A 125 22.24 17.58 6.67
CA ALA A 125 21.62 18.71 5.96
C ALA A 125 22.65 19.59 5.19
N GLY A 126 23.85 19.78 5.75
CA GLY A 126 24.95 20.50 5.08
C GLY A 126 25.49 19.80 3.83
N GLU A 127 25.50 18.46 3.81
CA GLU A 127 25.84 17.69 2.61
C GLU A 127 24.68 17.68 1.61
N ALA A 128 23.44 17.53 2.10
CA ALA A 128 22.23 17.57 1.27
C ALA A 128 22.15 18.89 0.49
N ARG A 129 22.33 20.04 1.16
CA ARG A 129 22.49 21.37 0.55
C ARG A 129 23.56 21.42 -0.53
N ALA A 130 24.73 20.84 -0.28
CA ALA A 130 25.85 20.86 -1.22
C ALA A 130 25.59 20.08 -2.53
N THR A 131 24.52 19.29 -2.62
CA THR A 131 24.10 18.64 -3.87
C THR A 131 23.41 19.59 -4.86
N GLY A 132 22.75 20.66 -4.37
CA GLY A 132 21.85 21.49 -5.18
C GLY A 132 20.54 20.82 -5.62
N LEU A 133 20.23 19.62 -5.10
CA LEU A 133 19.01 18.85 -5.47
C LEU A 133 17.77 19.24 -4.64
N PHE A 134 17.92 20.11 -3.63
CA PHE A 134 16.83 20.53 -2.74
C PHE A 134 16.35 21.92 -3.13
N ALA A 135 15.03 22.08 -3.25
CA ALA A 135 14.39 23.36 -3.51
C ALA A 135 14.02 24.08 -2.20
N ALA A 136 13.83 25.41 -2.26
CA ALA A 136 13.37 26.17 -1.10
C ALA A 136 11.91 25.82 -0.76
N HIS A 137 11.61 25.49 0.51
CA HIS A 137 10.32 24.93 0.90
C HIS A 137 9.16 25.93 0.87
N GLY A 138 9.43 27.24 1.00
CA GLY A 138 8.43 28.32 0.90
C GLY A 138 7.34 28.35 1.98
N LEU A 139 7.43 27.48 2.99
CA LEU A 139 6.50 27.40 4.13
C LEU A 139 6.81 28.45 5.20
N ASP A 140 5.77 28.87 5.92
CA ASP A 140 5.91 29.63 7.16
C ASP A 140 6.33 28.70 8.31
N THR A 141 7.49 28.97 8.91
CA THR A 141 8.08 28.22 10.03
C THR A 141 7.91 28.92 11.38
N SER A 142 7.20 30.07 11.45
CA SER A 142 7.04 30.82 12.70
C SER A 142 6.23 30.09 13.80
N GLY A 143 5.58 28.98 13.45
CA GLY A 143 4.84 28.10 14.37
C GLY A 143 5.66 26.97 14.99
N LEU A 144 6.97 26.87 14.72
CA LEU A 144 7.83 25.81 15.28
C LEU A 144 8.17 26.08 16.75
N ASP A 145 7.84 25.15 17.63
CA ASP A 145 8.25 25.14 19.05
C ASP A 145 9.52 24.30 19.20
N LEU A 146 10.69 24.96 19.19
CA LEU A 146 12.01 24.36 19.19
C LEU A 146 12.92 24.99 20.26
N PRO A 147 13.89 24.24 20.83
CA PRO A 147 14.85 24.77 21.79
C PRO A 147 15.93 25.69 21.18
N ILE A 148 15.79 26.04 19.90
CA ILE A 148 16.70 26.86 19.09
C ILE A 148 15.90 27.71 18.09
N ASP A 149 16.42 28.87 17.69
CA ASP A 149 15.87 29.63 16.56
C ASP A 149 16.13 28.86 15.26
N TRP A 150 15.07 28.35 14.60
CA TRP A 150 15.21 27.70 13.29
C TRP A 150 15.05 28.69 12.14
N GLN A 151 16.11 28.85 11.35
CA GLN A 151 16.14 29.65 10.12
C GLN A 151 16.92 28.89 9.05
N ASP A 152 16.20 28.07 8.29
CA ASP A 152 16.68 27.41 7.08
C ASP A 152 15.66 27.69 5.96
N ALA A 153 16.06 27.54 4.70
CA ALA A 153 15.21 27.81 3.52
C ALA A 153 14.85 26.55 2.74
N GLU A 154 15.55 25.43 2.98
CA GLU A 154 15.40 24.15 2.28
C GLU A 154 14.87 23.06 3.21
N PHE A 155 15.26 23.07 4.49
CA PHE A 155 14.93 22.00 5.45
C PHE A 155 13.97 22.47 6.56
N VAL A 156 12.95 21.66 6.84
CA VAL A 156 11.92 21.92 7.84
C VAL A 156 11.94 20.82 8.91
N PRO A 157 12.15 21.13 10.20
CA PRO A 157 12.09 20.16 11.29
C PRO A 157 10.70 19.56 11.46
N VAL A 158 10.63 18.25 11.62
CA VAL A 158 9.40 17.50 11.95
C VAL A 158 9.40 16.95 13.37
N ASP A 159 10.59 16.72 13.94
CA ASP A 159 10.82 16.37 15.34
C ASP A 159 12.22 16.87 15.78
N TYR A 160 12.57 16.63 17.06
CA TYR A 160 13.92 16.74 17.57
C TYR A 160 14.15 15.79 18.74
N GLY A 161 15.41 15.49 19.04
CA GLY A 161 15.77 14.63 20.18
C GLY A 161 17.25 14.72 20.55
N TYR A 162 17.62 14.02 21.62
CA TYR A 162 19.00 13.93 22.11
C TYR A 162 19.42 12.45 22.17
N PHE A 163 20.58 12.12 21.62
CA PHE A 163 21.14 10.77 21.75
C PHE A 163 21.51 10.48 23.20
N ALA A 164 21.00 9.36 23.74
CA ALA A 164 21.26 8.89 25.09
C ALA A 164 21.35 7.36 25.13
N PHE A 165 22.13 6.82 26.07
CA PHE A 165 22.17 5.38 26.31
C PHE A 165 20.95 4.93 27.10
N VAL A 166 20.12 4.07 26.48
CA VAL A 166 19.01 3.37 27.13
C VAL A 166 19.52 2.06 27.73
N TYR A 167 19.08 1.73 28.94
CA TYR A 167 19.50 0.54 29.67
C TYR A 167 18.33 -0.15 30.37
N ASP A 168 18.46 -1.46 30.60
CA ASP A 168 17.50 -2.23 31.37
C ASP A 168 17.73 -2.06 32.87
N ARG A 169 16.80 -1.35 33.54
CA ARG A 169 16.83 -1.09 34.98
C ARG A 169 16.76 -2.35 35.85
N THR A 170 16.36 -3.50 35.31
CA THR A 170 16.37 -4.80 36.02
C THR A 170 17.72 -5.52 35.92
N LYS A 171 18.64 -5.04 35.08
CA LYS A 171 19.95 -5.66 34.82
C LYS A 171 21.14 -4.78 35.22
N LEU A 172 20.95 -3.47 35.36
CA LEU A 172 21.99 -2.50 35.72
C LEU A 172 21.44 -1.54 36.79
N GLU A 173 21.65 -1.88 38.06
CA GLU A 173 21.20 -1.08 39.22
C GLU A 173 21.98 0.24 39.35
N ASN A 174 23.26 0.22 39.01
CA ASN A 174 24.18 1.37 39.11
C ASN A 174 24.66 1.78 37.70
N PRO A 175 23.81 2.45 36.91
CA PRO A 175 24.14 2.92 35.56
C PRO A 175 25.12 4.11 35.62
N PRO A 176 26.02 4.24 34.64
CA PRO A 176 27.00 5.32 34.63
C PRO A 176 26.34 6.69 34.43
N GLN A 177 26.79 7.67 35.19
CA GLN A 177 26.25 9.04 35.20
C GLN A 177 27.00 9.97 34.21
N SER A 178 28.00 9.46 33.48
CA SER A 178 28.77 10.20 32.48
C SER A 178 29.38 9.28 31.43
N PHE A 179 29.74 9.83 30.27
CA PHE A 179 30.54 9.11 29.26
C PHE A 179 31.90 8.65 29.82
N THR A 180 32.54 9.44 30.69
CA THR A 180 33.82 9.08 31.32
C THR A 180 33.68 7.86 32.22
N GLU A 181 32.59 7.76 32.97
CA GLU A 181 32.29 6.57 33.77
C GLU A 181 31.94 5.37 32.88
N LEU A 182 31.09 5.54 31.87
CA LEU A 182 30.71 4.48 30.93
C LEU A 182 31.92 3.87 30.21
N ILE A 183 32.90 4.69 29.81
CA ILE A 183 34.14 4.24 29.15
C ILE A 183 35.10 3.55 30.13
N ALA A 184 35.00 3.84 31.43
CA ALA A 184 35.85 3.25 32.47
C ALA A 184 35.27 1.95 33.08
N ARG A 185 34.08 1.51 32.66
CA ARG A 185 33.37 0.32 33.15
C ARG A 185 33.57 -0.84 32.16
N ASP A 186 34.17 -1.93 32.61
CA ASP A 186 34.43 -3.15 31.82
C ASP A 186 33.31 -4.20 31.93
N ASP A 187 32.35 -4.00 32.84
CA ASP A 187 31.15 -4.84 33.03
C ASP A 187 29.98 -4.47 32.09
N ILE A 188 30.07 -3.38 31.33
CA ILE A 188 28.98 -2.85 30.50
C ILE A 188 29.20 -3.16 29.01
N SER A 189 28.40 -4.08 28.47
CA SER A 189 28.28 -4.28 27.02
C SER A 189 27.51 -3.14 26.36
N ILE A 190 28.13 -2.47 25.39
CA ILE A 190 27.54 -1.36 24.63
C ILE A 190 27.12 -1.82 23.23
N LEU A 191 25.89 -1.46 22.82
CA LEU A 191 25.42 -1.54 21.44
C LEU A 191 25.12 -0.12 20.93
N VAL A 192 25.65 0.22 19.75
CA VAL A 192 25.44 1.52 19.08
C VAL A 192 25.25 1.31 17.58
N GLN A 193 24.56 2.25 16.93
CA GLN A 193 24.44 2.26 15.47
C GLN A 193 25.78 2.56 14.81
N HIS A 194 25.96 2.07 13.58
CA HIS A 194 27.16 2.35 12.80
C HIS A 194 27.06 3.76 12.16
N PRO A 195 27.95 4.73 12.45
CA PRO A 195 27.73 6.15 12.13
C PRO A 195 27.73 6.52 10.63
N ARG A 196 28.19 5.63 9.73
CA ARG A 196 28.03 5.78 8.26
C ARG A 196 26.65 5.37 7.72
N SER A 197 25.78 4.80 8.56
CA SER A 197 24.50 4.19 8.16
C SER A 197 23.45 4.34 9.27
N ALA A 198 23.56 5.41 10.06
CA ALA A 198 22.47 5.91 10.89
C ALA A 198 21.49 6.74 10.02
#